data_AF-A0A254QD55-F1
#
_entry.id   AF-A0A254QD55-F1
#
_cell.length_a   1.000
_cell.length_b   1.000
_cell.length_c   1.000
_cell.angle_alpha   90.00
_cell.angle_beta   90.00
_cell.angle_gamma   90.00
#
_symmetry.space_group_name_H-M   'P 1'
#
loop_
_entity.id
_entity.type
_entity.pdbx_description
1 polymer ?
#
loop_
_entity_poly.entity_id
_entity_poly.type
_entity_poly.pdbx_seq_one_letter_code
_entity_poly.pdbx_strand_id
1 'polypeptide(L)'
;MKFILILEDDERTSQDLYEIIKSIDPQLSIRFFKDLASFHEFLKIAIQDGAKALANAGIKHPLDNSDLTEPSIADELRLVIAKNEFLGTKNMGLVRRARDFFVRKKMCSEQEPTALILTAFDNPTFDIKLAEERIINNVLYKPFDKLIVKEHLQYALTGHHPVTSSTLTAAKMSAQIEMLKDIQFQSVSEIGFTSLNNHEIKIGAITKYYSEAFSTDSKKSLLAVCVACKEISIKEFLCTFQFVAADPAQIAKLRREIIQNKDHRTLDLQTPKGNLKTRIVLLNDDELLDIEFKAMLTQKFQNIEVFSYKSQGQLLSDIQELDSKERQNPPIQPDLVIINYHMLDIEKEKTWNALVEKMKDRAKKNSVEWQGSPPLIILSRSKIAPPEVIDMSRWCKDIFFTPLDKLYIAKKLITNFPITTVEPTALPYVKQPTEAKVANPVEITQISEAGLVMKYHRAISTGAFREFILWRMEEHQNPEIIATVNYSEENKNDNGYLNHFVFFGMKDAFLKHIRLWLVDAYIKSKEKDSA
;
A
#
# COMPACT_ATOMS: atom_id res chain seq x y z
N MET A 1 -22.90 14.14 -35.06
CA MET A 1 -22.88 14.95 -33.82
C MET A 1 -22.50 14.05 -32.65
N LYS A 2 -21.91 14.59 -31.56
CA LYS A 2 -21.54 13.79 -30.37
C LYS A 2 -22.66 13.84 -29.32
N PHE A 3 -23.05 12.67 -28.83
CA PHE A 3 -24.16 12.48 -27.91
C PHE A 3 -23.71 11.96 -26.55
N ILE A 4 -24.41 12.43 -25.51
CA ILE A 4 -24.28 12.00 -24.12
C ILE A 4 -25.67 11.55 -23.65
N LEU A 5 -25.76 10.33 -23.12
CA LEU A 5 -27.01 9.84 -22.53
C LEU A 5 -26.90 9.86 -21.01
N ILE A 6 -27.90 10.40 -20.34
CA ILE A 6 -27.96 10.50 -18.88
C ILE A 6 -29.20 9.77 -18.39
N LEU A 7 -29.01 8.71 -17.62
CA LEU A 7 -30.07 7.97 -16.96
C LEU A 7 -30.12 8.43 -15.50
N GLU A 8 -30.96 9.42 -15.23
CA GLU A 8 -31.07 10.10 -13.95
C GLU A 8 -32.52 10.59 -13.76
N ASP A 9 -33.10 10.27 -12.61
CA ASP A 9 -34.46 10.65 -12.22
C ASP A 9 -34.48 11.92 -11.35
N ASP A 10 -33.39 12.22 -10.64
CA ASP A 10 -33.27 13.41 -9.81
C ASP A 10 -33.02 14.66 -10.67
N GLU A 11 -33.94 15.63 -10.59
CA GLU A 11 -33.91 16.84 -11.42
C GLU A 11 -32.71 17.73 -11.09
N ARG A 12 -32.33 17.81 -9.81
CA ARG A 12 -31.17 18.61 -9.38
C ARG A 12 -29.87 18.03 -9.91
N THR A 13 -29.68 16.72 -9.78
CA THR A 13 -28.51 16.02 -10.32
C THR A 13 -28.46 16.16 -11.85
N SER A 14 -29.61 16.04 -12.52
CA SER A 14 -29.72 16.20 -13.98
C SER A 14 -29.32 17.60 -14.44
N GLN A 15 -29.78 18.63 -13.73
CA GLN A 15 -29.39 20.03 -13.94
C GLN A 15 -27.88 20.23 -13.76
N ASP A 16 -27.31 19.73 -12.65
CA ASP A 16 -25.87 19.88 -12.37
C ASP A 16 -25.01 19.19 -13.46
N LEU A 17 -25.39 17.97 -13.88
CA LEU A 17 -24.70 17.27 -14.97
C LEU A 17 -24.81 18.03 -16.30
N TYR A 18 -26.00 18.55 -16.63
CA TYR A 18 -26.21 19.34 -17.84
C TYR A 18 -25.28 20.55 -17.89
N GLU A 19 -25.27 21.37 -16.83
CA GLU A 19 -24.42 22.56 -16.72
C GLU A 19 -22.94 22.21 -16.87
N ILE A 20 -22.48 21.18 -16.15
CA ILE A 20 -21.07 20.77 -16.16
C ILE A 20 -20.66 20.32 -17.57
N ILE A 21 -21.43 19.43 -18.21
CA ILE A 21 -21.11 18.91 -19.55
C ILE A 21 -21.11 20.04 -20.59
N LYS A 22 -22.10 20.94 -20.55
CA LYS A 22 -22.14 22.11 -21.45
C LYS A 22 -20.97 23.07 -21.21
N SER A 23 -20.46 23.16 -19.98
CA SER A 23 -19.26 23.94 -19.66
C SER A 23 -17.95 23.30 -20.17
N ILE A 24 -17.97 22.00 -20.49
CA ILE A 24 -16.84 21.29 -21.10
C ILE A 24 -16.87 21.50 -22.61
N ASP A 25 -18.00 21.19 -23.24
CA ASP A 25 -18.19 21.37 -24.68
C ASP A 25 -19.67 21.73 -24.97
N PRO A 26 -19.96 22.99 -25.35
CA PRO A 26 -21.32 23.44 -25.67
C PRO A 26 -21.98 22.69 -26.83
N GLN A 27 -21.18 22.08 -27.72
CA GLN A 27 -21.66 21.38 -28.92
C GLN A 27 -22.17 19.97 -28.64
N LEU A 28 -21.93 19.42 -27.44
CA LEU A 28 -22.43 18.09 -27.07
C LEU A 28 -23.96 18.08 -27.00
N SER A 29 -24.57 17.08 -27.64
CA SER A 29 -26.00 16.80 -27.52
C SER A 29 -26.26 15.91 -26.31
N ILE A 30 -27.01 16.40 -25.33
CA ILE A 30 -27.30 15.67 -24.10
C ILE A 30 -28.76 15.20 -24.14
N ARG A 31 -29.00 13.92 -23.81
CA ARG A 31 -30.34 13.31 -23.76
C ARG A 31 -30.55 12.61 -22.43
N PHE A 32 -31.72 12.84 -21.83
CA PHE A 32 -32.07 12.33 -20.51
C PHE A 32 -33.09 11.19 -20.61
N PHE A 33 -32.95 10.23 -19.70
CA PHE A 33 -33.89 9.15 -19.45
C PHE A 33 -34.20 9.12 -17.95
N LYS A 34 -35.47 9.29 -17.58
CA LYS A 34 -35.90 9.30 -16.17
C LYS A 34 -36.01 7.90 -15.57
N ASP A 35 -36.02 6.86 -16.39
CA ASP A 35 -36.17 5.48 -15.94
C ASP A 35 -35.56 4.48 -16.95
N LEU A 36 -35.40 3.23 -16.50
CA LEU A 36 -34.90 2.15 -17.35
C LEU A 36 -35.87 1.77 -18.48
N ALA A 37 -37.18 2.00 -18.31
CA ALA A 37 -38.18 1.60 -19.29
C ALA A 37 -38.06 2.43 -20.58
N SER A 38 -38.00 3.75 -20.44
CA SER A 38 -37.75 4.69 -21.53
C SER A 38 -36.40 4.45 -22.21
N PHE A 39 -35.36 4.10 -21.44
CA PHE A 39 -34.07 3.70 -22.00
C PHE A 39 -34.16 2.40 -22.81
N HIS A 40 -34.90 1.40 -22.32
CA HIS A 40 -35.13 0.15 -23.05
C HIS A 40 -35.92 0.36 -24.35
N GLU A 41 -36.92 1.25 -24.35
CA GLU A 41 -37.65 1.60 -25.58
C GLU A 41 -36.71 2.25 -26.61
N PHE A 42 -35.82 3.15 -26.17
CA PHE A 42 -34.77 3.69 -27.04
C PHE A 42 -33.87 2.57 -27.60
N LEU A 43 -33.43 1.62 -26.77
CA LEU A 43 -32.59 0.51 -27.24
C LEU A 43 -33.30 -0.33 -28.32
N LYS A 44 -34.62 -0.51 -28.25
CA LYS A 44 -35.39 -1.20 -29.31
C LYS A 44 -35.33 -0.46 -30.64
N ILE A 45 -35.47 0.88 -30.63
CA ILE A 45 -35.35 1.72 -31.82
C ILE A 45 -33.91 1.67 -32.36
N ALA A 46 -32.93 1.79 -31.48
CA ALA A 46 -31.51 1.69 -31.80
C ALA A 46 -31.10 0.37 -32.46
N ILE A 47 -31.82 -0.73 -32.19
CA ILE A 47 -31.59 -2.02 -32.88
C ILE A 47 -31.81 -1.88 -34.38
N GLN A 48 -32.82 -1.12 -34.80
CA GLN A 48 -33.16 -0.93 -36.20
C GLN A 48 -32.32 0.20 -36.83
N ASP A 49 -32.24 1.33 -36.15
CA ASP A 49 -31.75 2.58 -36.75
C ASP A 49 -30.26 2.87 -36.47
N GLY A 50 -29.65 2.15 -35.53
CA GLY A 50 -28.26 2.37 -35.12
C GLY A 50 -28.01 3.82 -34.71
N ALA A 51 -26.90 4.40 -35.17
CA ALA A 51 -26.50 5.79 -34.87
C ALA A 51 -27.60 6.84 -35.08
N LYS A 52 -28.48 6.66 -36.08
CA LYS A 52 -29.58 7.61 -36.36
C LYS A 52 -30.56 7.74 -35.19
N ALA A 53 -30.69 6.71 -34.35
CA ALA A 53 -31.57 6.75 -33.19
C ALA A 53 -31.14 7.77 -32.13
N LEU A 54 -29.87 8.20 -32.12
CA LEU A 54 -29.32 9.10 -31.09
C LEU A 54 -29.97 10.48 -31.10
N ALA A 55 -30.28 11.03 -32.28
CA ALA A 55 -30.90 12.34 -32.42
C ALA A 55 -32.25 12.44 -31.68
N ASN A 56 -33.02 11.34 -31.72
CA ASN A 56 -34.35 11.19 -31.11
C ASN A 56 -34.34 10.45 -29.78
N ALA A 57 -33.17 10.18 -29.20
CA ALA A 57 -33.05 9.48 -27.93
C ALA A 57 -33.54 10.35 -26.78
N GLY A 58 -34.29 9.76 -25.83
CA GLY A 58 -34.65 10.41 -24.57
C GLY A 58 -35.33 11.78 -24.72
N ILE A 59 -35.18 12.62 -23.70
CA ILE A 59 -35.67 14.02 -23.69
C ILE A 59 -34.51 15.01 -23.63
N LYS A 60 -34.68 16.19 -24.22
CA LYS A 60 -33.77 17.33 -24.02
C LYS A 60 -33.95 17.91 -22.63
N HIS A 61 -32.89 18.49 -22.09
CA HIS A 61 -32.97 19.26 -20.84
C HIS A 61 -33.82 20.53 -21.07
N PRO A 62 -34.64 21.00 -20.10
CA PRO A 62 -35.45 22.21 -20.26
C PRO A 62 -34.66 23.48 -20.62
N LEU A 63 -33.37 23.53 -20.28
CA LEU A 63 -32.46 24.64 -20.61
C LEU A 63 -31.72 24.46 -21.94
N ASP A 64 -31.97 23.37 -22.67
CA ASP A 64 -31.35 23.12 -23.96
C ASP A 64 -32.20 23.72 -25.08
N ASN A 65 -31.83 24.95 -25.48
CA ASN A 65 -32.47 25.69 -26.57
C ASN A 65 -31.87 25.36 -27.94
N SER A 66 -31.04 24.31 -28.06
CA SER A 66 -30.51 23.90 -29.36
C SER A 66 -31.63 23.42 -30.29
N ASP A 67 -31.46 23.64 -31.60
CA ASP A 67 -32.35 23.09 -32.61
C ASP A 67 -32.40 21.56 -32.56
N LEU A 68 -33.48 20.99 -33.09
CA LEU A 68 -33.57 19.54 -33.25
C LEU A 68 -32.47 19.07 -34.21
N THR A 69 -31.66 18.13 -33.74
CA THR A 69 -30.60 17.54 -34.55
C THR A 69 -31.22 16.60 -35.58
N GLU A 70 -30.88 16.77 -36.86
CA GLU A 70 -31.29 15.80 -37.88
C GLU A 70 -30.57 14.45 -37.68
N PRO A 71 -31.30 13.32 -37.70
CA PRO A 71 -30.70 12.00 -37.54
C PRO A 71 -29.61 11.70 -38.58
N SER A 72 -28.39 11.38 -38.12
CA SER A 72 -27.27 11.08 -38.99
C SER A 72 -26.61 9.73 -38.67
N ILE A 73 -26.07 9.09 -39.71
CA ILE A 73 -25.22 7.90 -39.54
C ILE A 73 -23.84 8.24 -38.94
N ALA A 74 -23.47 9.52 -38.97
CA ALA A 74 -22.23 10.03 -38.37
C ALA A 74 -22.44 10.52 -36.93
N ASP A 75 -23.61 10.25 -36.34
CA ASP A 75 -23.85 10.50 -34.93
C ASP A 75 -23.14 9.48 -34.06
N GLU A 76 -22.53 9.96 -32.98
CA GLU A 76 -21.65 9.18 -32.13
C GLU A 76 -22.03 9.32 -30.66
N LEU A 77 -22.18 8.20 -29.97
CA LEU A 77 -22.41 8.10 -28.54
C LEU A 77 -21.08 8.06 -27.79
N ARG A 78 -20.73 9.14 -27.09
CA ARG A 78 -19.44 9.29 -26.39
C ARG A 78 -19.48 8.84 -24.95
N LEU A 79 -20.57 9.11 -24.25
CA LEU A 79 -20.66 8.87 -22.82
C LEU A 79 -22.09 8.48 -22.43
N VAL A 80 -22.19 7.51 -21.55
CA VAL A 80 -23.41 7.20 -20.79
C VAL A 80 -23.12 7.49 -19.32
N ILE A 81 -23.95 8.31 -18.69
CA ILE A 81 -23.95 8.53 -17.25
C ILE A 81 -25.20 7.88 -16.70
N ALA A 82 -25.07 7.00 -15.72
CA ALA A 82 -26.22 6.31 -15.15
C ALA A 82 -26.18 6.29 -13.64
N LYS A 83 -27.32 6.58 -13.03
CA LYS A 83 -27.57 6.34 -11.62
C LYS A 83 -27.35 4.84 -11.30
N ASN A 84 -26.64 4.56 -10.21
CA ASN A 84 -26.27 3.20 -9.80
C ASN A 84 -27.51 2.28 -9.63
N GLU A 85 -28.65 2.82 -9.22
CA GLU A 85 -29.90 2.06 -9.12
C GLU A 85 -30.41 1.54 -10.47
N PHE A 86 -30.02 2.18 -11.58
CA PHE A 86 -30.41 1.77 -12.94
C PHE A 86 -29.42 0.76 -13.54
N LEU A 87 -28.14 1.14 -13.64
CA LEU A 87 -27.10 0.34 -14.32
C LEU A 87 -25.97 -0.12 -13.39
N GLY A 88 -26.22 -0.19 -12.09
CA GLY A 88 -25.23 -0.56 -11.09
C GLY A 88 -24.76 -2.01 -11.13
N THR A 89 -24.04 -2.40 -10.08
CA THR A 89 -23.28 -3.66 -9.99
C THR A 89 -24.11 -4.93 -10.18
N LYS A 90 -25.41 -4.89 -9.88
CA LYS A 90 -26.34 -6.02 -10.12
C LYS A 90 -26.65 -6.26 -11.60
N ASN A 91 -26.40 -5.25 -12.45
CA ASN A 91 -26.73 -5.24 -13.87
C ASN A 91 -25.48 -5.19 -14.77
N MET A 92 -24.30 -5.57 -14.28
CA MET A 92 -23.05 -5.53 -15.07
C MET A 92 -23.11 -6.34 -16.37
N GLY A 93 -23.82 -7.47 -16.38
CA GLY A 93 -24.07 -8.23 -17.60
C GLY A 93 -24.87 -7.43 -18.65
N LEU A 94 -25.80 -6.57 -18.23
CA LEU A 94 -26.54 -5.67 -19.11
C LEU A 94 -25.63 -4.55 -19.63
N VAL A 95 -24.83 -3.96 -18.75
CA VAL A 95 -23.85 -2.91 -19.09
C VAL A 95 -22.88 -3.39 -20.17
N ARG A 96 -22.31 -4.59 -20.00
CA ARG A 96 -21.42 -5.20 -21.01
C ARG A 96 -22.12 -5.37 -22.36
N ARG A 97 -23.33 -5.95 -22.34
CA ARG A 97 -24.13 -6.13 -23.56
C ARG A 97 -24.51 -4.82 -24.23
N ALA A 98 -24.79 -3.76 -23.46
CA ALA A 98 -25.10 -2.44 -23.97
C ALA A 98 -23.89 -1.81 -24.67
N ARG A 99 -22.70 -1.89 -24.07
CA ARG A 99 -21.47 -1.43 -24.72
C ARG A 99 -21.19 -2.17 -26.02
N ASP A 100 -21.25 -3.50 -26.00
CA ASP A 100 -21.03 -4.33 -27.20
C ASP A 100 -22.13 -4.08 -28.26
N PHE A 101 -23.33 -3.70 -27.82
CA PHE A 101 -24.41 -3.28 -28.70
C PHE A 101 -24.11 -1.95 -29.39
N PHE A 102 -23.62 -0.93 -28.66
CA PHE A 102 -23.28 0.38 -29.24
C PHE A 102 -22.20 0.27 -30.32
N VAL A 103 -21.15 -0.53 -30.07
CA VAL A 103 -20.10 -0.81 -31.06
C VAL A 103 -20.67 -1.52 -32.29
N ARG A 104 -21.44 -2.61 -32.10
CA ARG A 104 -22.04 -3.38 -33.22
C ARG A 104 -23.01 -2.54 -34.05
N LYS A 105 -23.68 -1.57 -33.45
CA LYS A 105 -24.61 -0.66 -34.13
C LYS A 105 -23.95 0.62 -34.65
N LYS A 106 -22.60 0.67 -34.64
CA LYS A 106 -21.79 1.80 -35.12
C LYS A 106 -22.19 3.13 -34.47
N MET A 107 -22.65 3.07 -33.22
CA MET A 107 -22.92 4.25 -32.40
C MET A 107 -21.64 4.80 -31.79
N CYS A 108 -20.60 3.97 -31.66
CA CYS A 108 -19.26 4.38 -31.26
C CYS A 108 -18.25 3.51 -32.02
N SER A 109 -16.98 3.93 -32.00
CA SER A 109 -15.90 3.17 -32.63
C SER A 109 -15.31 2.13 -31.66
N GLU A 110 -14.59 1.15 -32.19
CA GLU A 110 -13.85 0.18 -31.37
C GLU A 110 -12.63 0.83 -30.69
N GLN A 111 -12.02 1.82 -31.33
CA GLN A 111 -10.86 2.56 -30.84
C GLN A 111 -11.24 3.52 -29.72
N GLU A 112 -12.42 4.13 -29.81
CA GLU A 112 -12.98 5.05 -28.83
C GLU A 112 -14.39 4.56 -28.44
N PRO A 113 -14.47 3.50 -27.63
CA PRO A 113 -15.75 2.99 -27.17
C PRO A 113 -16.44 4.01 -26.26
N THR A 114 -17.77 3.98 -26.24
CA THR A 114 -18.58 4.79 -25.32
C THR A 114 -18.11 4.60 -23.88
N ALA A 115 -17.76 5.71 -23.22
CA ALA A 115 -17.43 5.72 -21.81
C ALA A 115 -18.71 5.51 -20.96
N LEU A 116 -18.56 4.85 -19.82
CA LEU A 116 -19.65 4.66 -18.86
C LEU A 116 -19.24 5.20 -17.50
N ILE A 117 -20.06 6.10 -16.96
CA ILE A 117 -19.90 6.62 -15.61
C ILE A 117 -21.13 6.28 -14.79
N LEU A 118 -20.90 5.82 -13.56
CA LEU A 118 -21.98 5.65 -12.58
C LEU A 118 -22.07 6.85 -11.66
N THR A 119 -23.29 7.26 -11.29
CA THR A 119 -23.53 8.19 -10.20
C THR A 119 -24.10 7.45 -8.99
N ALA A 120 -23.61 7.74 -7.80
CA ALA A 120 -24.06 7.06 -6.58
C ALA A 120 -24.03 8.01 -5.37
N PHE A 121 -24.83 7.73 -4.35
CA PHE A 121 -24.58 8.33 -3.03
C PHE A 121 -23.45 7.55 -2.34
N ASP A 122 -22.69 8.23 -1.47
CA ASP A 122 -21.68 7.56 -0.64
C ASP A 122 -22.37 6.67 0.41
N ASN A 123 -22.70 5.45 -0.01
CA ASN A 123 -23.35 4.45 0.81
C ASN A 123 -22.32 3.36 1.18
N PRO A 124 -22.18 2.98 2.46
CA PRO A 124 -21.27 1.91 2.87
C PRO A 124 -21.53 0.56 2.19
N THR A 125 -22.73 0.32 1.63
CA THR A 125 -23.05 -0.92 0.93
C THR A 125 -22.63 -0.94 -0.55
N PHE A 126 -22.14 0.17 -1.10
CA PHE A 126 -21.66 0.21 -2.47
C PHE A 126 -20.24 -0.36 -2.53
N ASP A 127 -20.11 -1.57 -3.07
CA ASP A 127 -18.81 -2.19 -3.29
C ASP A 127 -18.20 -1.66 -4.59
N ILE A 128 -17.24 -0.75 -4.44
CA ILE A 128 -16.50 -0.14 -5.54
C ILE A 128 -15.69 -1.19 -6.33
N LYS A 129 -15.29 -2.31 -5.71
CA LYS A 129 -14.52 -3.37 -6.38
C LYS A 129 -15.35 -4.04 -7.47
N LEU A 130 -16.67 -4.10 -7.31
CA LEU A 130 -17.58 -4.59 -8.36
C LEU A 130 -17.66 -3.64 -9.55
N ALA A 131 -17.33 -2.36 -9.36
CA ALA A 131 -17.26 -1.37 -10.43
C ALA A 131 -15.89 -1.33 -11.13
N GLU A 132 -14.89 -2.07 -10.64
CA GLU A 132 -13.55 -2.20 -11.27
C GLU A 132 -13.54 -3.10 -12.51
N GLU A 133 -14.72 -3.48 -13.04
CA GLU A 133 -14.77 -4.03 -14.39
C GLU A 133 -14.26 -2.95 -15.37
N ARG A 134 -13.41 -3.36 -16.34
CA ARG A 134 -12.85 -2.50 -17.42
C ARG A 134 -13.89 -1.81 -18.33
N ILE A 135 -15.15 -1.81 -17.93
CA ILE A 135 -16.30 -1.26 -18.64
C ILE A 135 -16.76 0.05 -18.00
N ILE A 136 -16.59 0.21 -16.69
CA ILE A 136 -16.93 1.46 -16.00
C ILE A 136 -15.68 2.33 -15.95
N ASN A 137 -15.78 3.55 -16.49
CA ASN A 137 -14.68 4.50 -16.50
C ASN A 137 -14.53 5.20 -15.14
N ASN A 138 -15.64 5.54 -14.48
CA ASN A 138 -15.60 6.11 -13.14
C ASN A 138 -16.93 5.98 -12.38
N VAL A 139 -16.88 6.18 -11.07
CA VAL A 139 -18.04 6.39 -10.19
C VAL A 139 -17.95 7.81 -9.63
N LEU A 140 -19.01 8.60 -9.79
CA LEU A 140 -19.11 9.96 -9.25
C LEU A 140 -20.07 9.97 -8.07
N TYR A 141 -19.56 10.34 -6.89
CA TYR A 141 -20.37 10.39 -5.68
C TYR A 141 -21.15 11.71 -5.55
N LYS A 142 -22.42 11.60 -5.16
CA LYS A 142 -23.32 12.71 -4.86
C LYS A 142 -23.23 13.07 -3.37
N PRO A 143 -23.36 14.36 -2.99
CA PRO A 143 -23.48 15.54 -3.86
C PRO A 143 -22.16 15.84 -4.59
N PHE A 144 -22.26 16.41 -5.78
CA PHE A 144 -21.10 16.64 -6.63
C PHE A 144 -20.25 17.83 -6.16
N ASP A 145 -18.94 17.63 -6.13
CA ASP A 145 -17.99 18.72 -6.34
C ASP A 145 -17.92 19.01 -7.85
N LYS A 146 -18.42 20.18 -8.28
CA LYS A 146 -18.56 20.53 -9.70
C LYS A 146 -17.21 20.49 -10.45
N LEU A 147 -16.11 20.85 -9.79
CA LEU A 147 -14.78 20.88 -10.43
C LEU A 147 -14.24 19.47 -10.61
N ILE A 148 -14.38 18.61 -9.61
CA ILE A 148 -13.96 17.21 -9.66
C ILE A 148 -14.76 16.45 -10.72
N VAL A 149 -16.08 16.64 -10.75
CA VAL A 149 -16.94 16.03 -11.77
C VAL A 149 -16.57 16.54 -13.16
N LYS A 150 -16.33 17.85 -13.33
CA LYS A 150 -15.88 18.41 -14.60
C LYS A 150 -14.61 17.74 -15.11
N GLU A 151 -13.60 17.61 -14.26
CA GLU A 151 -12.32 17.00 -14.63
C GLU A 151 -12.49 15.50 -15.01
N HIS A 152 -13.22 14.73 -14.21
CA HIS A 152 -13.46 13.31 -14.51
C HIS A 152 -14.29 13.11 -15.80
N LEU A 153 -15.24 14.00 -16.08
CA LEU A 153 -15.98 13.99 -17.34
C LEU A 153 -15.08 14.37 -18.53
N GLN A 154 -14.14 15.32 -18.37
CA GLN A 154 -13.15 15.63 -19.40
C GLN A 154 -12.27 14.41 -19.71
N TYR A 155 -11.79 13.69 -18.69
CA TYR A 155 -11.06 12.42 -18.91
C TYR A 155 -11.89 11.41 -19.69
N ALA A 156 -13.15 11.20 -19.30
CA ALA A 156 -14.03 10.23 -19.97
C ALA A 156 -14.36 10.60 -21.42
N LEU A 157 -14.53 11.90 -21.73
CA LEU A 157 -14.85 12.37 -23.08
C LEU A 157 -13.63 12.35 -24.02
N THR A 158 -12.46 12.69 -23.47
CA THR A 158 -11.18 12.69 -24.21
C THR A 158 -10.72 11.26 -24.50
N GLY A 159 -11.13 10.30 -23.67
CA GLY A 159 -10.74 8.90 -23.80
C GLY A 159 -9.29 8.67 -23.38
N HIS A 160 -8.66 7.64 -23.96
CA HIS A 160 -7.33 7.16 -23.59
C HIS A 160 -6.19 7.98 -24.18
N HIS A 161 -6.32 9.30 -24.13
CA HIS A 161 -5.38 10.28 -24.65
C HIS A 161 -4.98 11.29 -23.56
N PRO A 162 -3.83 11.96 -23.71
CA PRO A 162 -3.46 13.08 -22.85
C PRO A 162 -4.55 14.15 -22.88
N VAL A 163 -4.99 14.60 -21.71
CA VAL A 163 -5.92 15.73 -21.63
C VAL A 163 -5.14 17.01 -21.91
N THR A 164 -5.59 17.75 -22.92
CA THR A 164 -4.91 18.98 -23.40
C THR A 164 -5.13 20.17 -22.48
N SER A 165 -6.19 20.16 -21.66
CA SER A 165 -6.51 21.20 -20.67
C SER A 165 -7.10 20.59 -19.40
N SER A 166 -6.39 20.67 -18.28
CA SER A 166 -6.94 20.31 -16.96
C SER A 166 -7.61 21.53 -16.31
N THR A 167 -8.79 21.32 -15.74
CA THR A 167 -9.49 22.30 -14.89
C THR A 167 -8.80 22.39 -13.52
N LEU A 168 -8.31 21.26 -13.00
CA LEU A 168 -7.60 21.20 -11.73
C LEU A 168 -6.11 21.44 -11.92
N THR A 169 -5.53 22.29 -11.05
CA THR A 169 -4.09 22.53 -11.07
C THR A 169 -3.35 21.29 -10.57
N ALA A 170 -2.58 20.65 -11.46
CA ALA A 170 -1.69 19.58 -11.08
C ALA A 170 -0.41 20.14 -10.46
N ALA A 171 -0.08 19.68 -9.25
CA ALA A 171 1.19 20.01 -8.62
C ALA A 171 2.31 19.20 -9.29
N LYS A 172 3.26 19.90 -9.91
CA LYS A 172 4.48 19.30 -10.45
C LYS A 172 5.46 19.10 -9.30
N MET A 173 5.55 17.88 -8.78
CA MET A 173 6.45 17.53 -7.69
C MET A 173 6.97 16.10 -7.87
N SER A 174 8.21 15.86 -7.45
CA SER A 174 8.74 14.50 -7.31
C SER A 174 8.50 14.03 -5.88
N ALA A 175 7.70 12.98 -5.72
CA ALA A 175 7.40 12.38 -4.43
C ALA A 175 7.32 10.86 -4.55
N GLN A 176 7.66 10.15 -3.47
CA GLN A 176 7.45 8.71 -3.38
C GLN A 176 6.11 8.43 -2.70
N ILE A 177 5.31 7.56 -3.32
CA ILE A 177 4.05 7.04 -2.76
C ILE A 177 4.09 5.51 -2.80
N GLU A 178 3.11 4.86 -2.18
CA GLU A 178 3.02 3.40 -2.17
C GLU A 178 1.97 2.94 -3.19
N MET A 179 2.37 2.15 -4.18
CA MET A 179 1.45 1.42 -5.05
C MET A 179 1.24 0.01 -4.49
N LEU A 180 0.00 -0.40 -4.27
CA LEU A 180 -0.31 -1.70 -3.70
C LEU A 180 -0.42 -2.78 -4.78
N LYS A 181 -0.01 -3.99 -4.40
CA LYS A 181 -0.18 -5.20 -5.21
C LYS A 181 -0.75 -6.31 -4.34
N ASP A 182 -1.81 -6.95 -4.80
CA ASP A 182 -2.39 -8.10 -4.11
C ASP A 182 -1.42 -9.29 -4.11
N ILE A 183 -1.37 -9.95 -2.97
CA ILE A 183 -0.63 -11.18 -2.72
C ILE A 183 -1.45 -12.11 -1.84
N GLN A 184 -1.03 -13.37 -1.77
CA GLN A 184 -1.63 -14.35 -0.87
C GLN A 184 -0.57 -14.96 0.03
N PHE A 185 -0.79 -14.85 1.33
CA PHE A 185 0.00 -15.59 2.31
C PHE A 185 -0.39 -17.06 2.27
N GLN A 186 0.59 -17.95 2.12
CA GLN A 186 0.39 -19.40 2.19
C GLN A 186 0.30 -19.91 3.63
N SER A 187 1.05 -19.26 4.51
CA SER A 187 0.97 -19.49 5.94
C SER A 187 1.29 -18.23 6.71
N VAL A 188 0.64 -18.01 7.85
CA VAL A 188 0.86 -16.85 8.72
C VAL A 188 1.04 -17.32 10.16
N SER A 189 2.03 -16.77 10.84
CA SER A 189 2.34 -16.97 12.25
C SER A 189 2.57 -15.61 12.91
N GLU A 190 2.72 -15.56 14.23
CA GLU A 190 3.01 -14.29 14.91
C GLU A 190 4.42 -13.73 14.63
N ILE A 191 5.35 -14.53 14.08
CA ILE A 191 6.72 -14.08 13.76
C ILE A 191 6.93 -13.72 12.30
N GLY A 192 6.00 -14.10 11.43
CA GLY A 192 6.16 -13.95 9.98
C GLY A 192 5.18 -14.80 9.18
N PHE A 193 5.38 -14.82 7.87
CA PHE A 193 4.51 -15.51 6.92
C PHE A 193 5.31 -16.12 5.75
N THR A 194 4.65 -16.95 4.95
CA THR A 194 5.19 -17.42 3.67
C THR A 194 4.29 -16.96 2.52
N SER A 195 4.87 -16.71 1.35
CA SER A 195 4.15 -16.30 0.15
C SER A 195 4.73 -17.00 -1.08
N LEU A 196 3.89 -17.30 -2.06
CA LEU A 196 4.34 -17.70 -3.40
C LEU A 196 4.53 -16.46 -4.25
N ASN A 197 5.67 -16.39 -4.93
CA ASN A 197 6.01 -15.30 -5.83
C ASN A 197 6.42 -15.84 -7.20
N ASN A 198 6.12 -15.07 -8.23
CA ASN A 198 6.46 -15.43 -9.61
C ASN A 198 7.89 -15.04 -10.03
N HIS A 199 8.66 -14.51 -9.08
CA HIS A 199 10.06 -14.11 -9.22
C HIS A 199 10.75 -14.30 -7.87
N GLU A 200 12.06 -14.45 -7.91
CA GLU A 200 12.88 -14.53 -6.72
C GLU A 200 12.85 -13.20 -5.94
N ILE A 201 12.68 -13.27 -4.62
CA ILE A 201 12.82 -12.13 -3.73
C ILE A 201 14.13 -12.27 -2.98
N LYS A 202 15.03 -11.30 -3.19
CA LYS A 202 16.35 -11.28 -2.57
C LYS A 202 16.26 -11.43 -1.06
N ILE A 203 17.04 -12.35 -0.49
CA ILE A 203 17.16 -12.49 0.96
C ILE A 203 17.68 -11.16 1.56
N GLY A 204 17.05 -10.71 2.63
CA GLY A 204 17.29 -9.40 3.23
C GLY A 204 16.44 -8.26 2.64
N ALA A 205 15.67 -8.50 1.57
CA ALA A 205 14.72 -7.50 1.08
C ALA A 205 13.64 -7.24 2.13
N ILE A 206 13.45 -5.97 2.47
CA ILE A 206 12.43 -5.52 3.42
C ILE A 206 11.31 -4.85 2.64
N THR A 207 10.07 -5.19 2.97
CA THR A 207 8.91 -4.60 2.33
C THR A 207 7.77 -4.45 3.33
N LYS A 208 6.86 -3.54 3.03
CA LYS A 208 5.68 -3.23 3.83
C LYS A 208 4.47 -4.01 3.31
N TYR A 209 3.71 -4.59 4.22
CA TYR A 209 2.57 -5.45 3.92
C TYR A 209 1.34 -4.95 4.67
N TYR A 210 0.22 -4.88 3.96
CA TYR A 210 -1.09 -4.53 4.48
C TYR A 210 -1.98 -5.77 4.54
N SER A 211 -2.67 -5.93 5.66
CA SER A 211 -3.69 -6.95 5.85
C SER A 211 -4.61 -6.52 6.99
N GLU A 212 -5.87 -6.94 6.96
CA GLU A 212 -6.78 -6.73 8.08
C GLU A 212 -6.20 -7.32 9.37
N ALA A 213 -5.48 -8.44 9.28
CA ALA A 213 -4.81 -9.10 10.41
C ALA A 213 -3.74 -8.22 11.09
N PHE A 214 -3.17 -7.26 10.34
CA PHE A 214 -2.14 -6.35 10.85
C PHE A 214 -2.71 -5.04 11.40
N SER A 215 -4.01 -4.81 11.19
CA SER A 215 -4.66 -3.54 11.49
C SER A 215 -4.95 -3.36 12.97
N THR A 216 -4.53 -2.22 13.51
CA THR A 216 -4.75 -1.75 14.88
C THR A 216 -5.25 -0.31 14.82
N ASP A 217 -5.58 0.28 15.97
CA ASP A 217 -6.05 1.67 16.04
C ASP A 217 -5.02 2.69 15.53
N SER A 218 -3.73 2.32 15.45
CA SER A 218 -2.67 3.25 15.00
C SER A 218 -1.94 2.84 13.72
N LYS A 219 -1.96 1.56 13.33
CA LYS A 219 -1.23 1.02 12.17
C LYS A 219 -2.09 0.05 11.38
N LYS A 220 -1.90 0.01 10.06
CA LYS A 220 -2.56 -0.94 9.14
C LYS A 220 -1.60 -1.95 8.50
N SER A 221 -0.30 -1.76 8.70
CA SER A 221 0.73 -2.52 8.01
C SER A 221 1.80 -3.07 8.95
N LEU A 222 2.54 -4.06 8.45
CA LEU A 222 3.77 -4.55 9.05
C LEU A 222 4.90 -4.51 8.04
N LEU A 223 6.11 -4.24 8.53
CA LEU A 223 7.32 -4.48 7.75
C LEU A 223 7.73 -5.94 7.92
N ALA A 224 8.20 -6.55 6.84
CA ALA A 224 8.75 -7.89 6.87
C ALA A 224 9.98 -8.02 5.98
N VAL A 225 10.93 -8.84 6.42
CA VAL A 225 12.18 -9.14 5.71
C VAL A 225 12.14 -10.55 5.14
N CYS A 226 12.53 -10.71 3.88
CA CYS A 226 12.70 -12.02 3.26
C CYS A 226 13.91 -12.73 3.89
N VAL A 227 13.68 -13.85 4.59
CA VAL A 227 14.75 -14.64 5.25
C VAL A 227 15.12 -15.90 4.48
N ALA A 228 14.23 -16.37 3.61
CA ALA A 228 14.48 -17.50 2.72
C ALA A 228 13.66 -17.37 1.45
N CYS A 229 14.22 -17.80 0.32
CA CYS A 229 13.54 -17.88 -0.96
C CYS A 229 13.93 -19.20 -1.61
N LYS A 230 12.96 -20.09 -1.83
CA LYS A 230 13.19 -21.42 -2.41
C LYS A 230 12.39 -21.56 -3.70
N GLU A 231 13.05 -21.85 -4.80
CA GLU A 231 12.39 -22.24 -6.04
C GLU A 231 11.63 -23.56 -5.85
N ILE A 232 10.33 -23.56 -6.16
CA ILE A 232 9.50 -24.77 -6.16
C ILE A 232 9.25 -25.24 -7.61
N SER A 233 9.12 -24.30 -8.55
CA SER A 233 8.90 -24.58 -9.97
C SER A 233 9.50 -23.46 -10.84
N ILE A 234 9.54 -23.67 -12.17
CA ILE A 234 10.19 -22.79 -13.17
C ILE A 234 9.78 -21.30 -13.06
N LYS A 235 8.65 -20.99 -12.40
CA LYS A 235 8.17 -19.62 -12.19
C LYS A 235 7.57 -19.41 -10.80
N GLU A 236 7.89 -20.24 -9.83
CA GLU A 236 7.31 -20.13 -8.48
C GLU A 236 8.37 -20.27 -7.40
N PHE A 237 8.41 -19.26 -6.54
CA PHE A 237 9.33 -19.16 -5.42
C PHE A 237 8.52 -19.10 -4.12
N LEU A 238 8.81 -19.99 -3.18
CA LEU A 238 8.34 -19.88 -1.80
C LEU A 238 9.26 -18.96 -1.03
N CYS A 239 8.74 -17.79 -0.69
CA CYS A 239 9.44 -16.80 0.10
C CYS A 239 8.95 -16.86 1.54
N THR A 240 9.88 -16.95 2.49
CA THR A 240 9.61 -16.86 3.93
C THR A 240 10.00 -15.48 4.42
N PHE A 241 9.06 -14.81 5.07
CA PHE A 241 9.22 -13.48 5.61
C PHE A 241 9.13 -13.51 7.13
N GLN A 242 9.95 -12.71 7.80
CA GLN A 242 9.81 -12.43 9.22
C GLN A 242 9.41 -10.98 9.44
N PHE A 243 8.52 -10.72 10.40
CA PHE A 243 8.16 -9.36 10.75
C PHE A 243 9.36 -8.62 11.36
N VAL A 244 9.43 -7.32 11.11
CA VAL A 244 10.42 -6.41 11.67
C VAL A 244 9.70 -5.24 12.30
N ALA A 245 10.11 -4.85 13.51
CA ALA A 245 9.52 -3.70 14.21
C ALA A 245 7.98 -3.81 14.35
N ALA A 246 7.49 -5.01 14.63
CA ALA A 246 6.07 -5.24 14.88
C ALA A 246 5.67 -4.66 16.24
N ASP A 247 4.58 -3.90 16.28
CA ASP A 247 4.03 -3.37 17.52
C ASP A 247 3.39 -4.50 18.37
N PRO A 248 3.56 -4.52 19.70
CA PRO A 248 2.90 -5.47 20.58
C PRO A 248 1.40 -5.64 20.34
N ALA A 249 0.68 -4.56 20.00
CA ALA A 249 -0.75 -4.61 19.69
C ALA A 249 -1.04 -5.42 18.41
N GLN A 250 -0.19 -5.28 17.39
CA GLN A 250 -0.31 -6.04 16.14
C GLN A 250 -0.04 -7.53 16.38
N ILE A 251 1.00 -7.84 17.16
CA ILE A 251 1.33 -9.22 17.52
C ILE A 251 0.23 -9.86 18.36
N ALA A 252 -0.31 -9.15 19.35
CA ALA A 252 -1.40 -9.64 20.20
C ALA A 252 -2.67 -9.92 19.38
N LYS A 253 -3.01 -9.05 18.42
CA LYS A 253 -4.13 -9.27 17.49
C LYS A 253 -3.89 -10.49 16.62
N LEU A 254 -2.74 -10.55 15.94
CA LEU A 254 -2.40 -11.64 15.03
C LEU A 254 -2.41 -13.00 15.75
N ARG A 255 -1.82 -13.07 16.94
CA ARG A 255 -1.84 -14.27 17.79
C ARG A 255 -3.27 -14.70 18.12
N ARG A 256 -4.13 -13.75 18.48
CA ARG A 256 -5.54 -14.02 18.81
C ARG A 256 -6.29 -14.59 17.60
N GLU A 257 -6.14 -13.98 16.44
CA GLU A 257 -6.78 -14.44 15.19
C GLU A 257 -6.31 -15.84 14.78
N ILE A 258 -5.00 -16.11 14.88
CA ILE A 258 -4.44 -17.44 14.61
C ILE A 258 -5.05 -18.47 15.56
N ILE A 259 -5.06 -18.22 16.88
CA ILE A 259 -5.56 -19.20 17.86
C ILE A 259 -7.08 -19.41 17.72
N GLN A 260 -7.83 -18.36 17.36
CA GLN A 260 -9.27 -18.45 17.12
C GLN A 260 -9.63 -19.20 15.83
N ASN A 261 -8.70 -19.32 14.89
CA ASN A 261 -8.89 -20.13 13.70
C ASN A 261 -8.88 -21.62 14.09
N LYS A 262 -9.97 -22.34 13.75
CA LYS A 262 -10.14 -23.77 14.08
C LYS A 262 -9.12 -24.67 13.40
N ASP A 263 -8.56 -24.23 12.27
CA ASP A 263 -7.60 -24.96 11.46
C ASP A 263 -6.15 -24.57 11.76
N HIS A 264 -5.91 -23.82 12.85
CA HIS A 264 -4.55 -23.49 13.25
C HIS A 264 -3.77 -24.76 13.60
N ARG A 265 -2.48 -24.69 13.34
CA ARG A 265 -1.51 -25.73 13.63
C ARG A 265 -0.44 -25.14 14.53
N THR A 266 0.34 -26.03 15.14
CA THR A 266 1.46 -25.65 15.98
C THR A 266 2.73 -26.24 15.39
N LEU A 267 3.77 -25.43 15.31
CA LEU A 267 5.12 -25.84 14.95
C LEU A 267 5.99 -25.80 16.21
N ASP A 268 6.56 -26.92 16.60
CA ASP A 268 7.55 -26.95 17.66
C ASP A 268 8.84 -26.28 17.17
N LEU A 269 9.26 -25.21 17.84
CA LEU A 269 10.50 -24.53 17.51
C LEU A 269 11.67 -25.39 18.02
N GLN A 270 12.45 -25.90 17.08
CA GLN A 270 13.60 -26.73 17.40
C GLN A 270 14.68 -25.88 18.07
N THR A 271 15.08 -26.28 19.27
CA THR A 271 16.25 -25.73 19.95
C THR A 271 17.49 -26.52 19.55
N PRO A 272 18.61 -25.88 19.19
CA PRO A 272 19.84 -26.60 18.93
C PRO A 272 20.24 -27.44 20.16
N LYS A 273 20.60 -28.71 19.95
CA LYS A 273 21.17 -29.54 21.00
C LYS A 273 22.65 -29.20 21.12
N GLY A 274 23.03 -28.40 22.10
CA GLY A 274 24.43 -28.06 22.33
C GLY A 274 24.68 -27.32 23.63
N ASN A 275 25.88 -27.51 24.19
CA ASN A 275 26.33 -26.85 25.43
C ASN A 275 26.96 -25.48 25.19
N LEU A 276 27.02 -25.01 23.93
CA LEU A 276 27.61 -23.71 23.62
C LEU A 276 26.70 -22.61 24.17
N LYS A 277 27.29 -21.77 25.03
CA LYS A 277 26.60 -20.61 25.59
C LYS A 277 26.51 -19.51 24.52
N THR A 278 25.32 -19.00 24.26
CA THR A 278 25.08 -17.77 23.52
C THR A 278 25.37 -16.57 24.42
N ARG A 279 26.37 -15.79 24.07
CA ARG A 279 26.86 -14.65 24.85
C ARG A 279 26.24 -13.37 24.30
N ILE A 280 25.41 -12.73 25.11
CA ILE A 280 24.61 -11.56 24.76
C ILE A 280 25.18 -10.34 25.47
N VAL A 281 25.50 -9.30 24.71
CA VAL A 281 25.80 -7.97 25.28
C VAL A 281 24.52 -7.15 25.26
N LEU A 282 24.09 -6.68 26.44
CA LEU A 282 22.90 -5.85 26.62
C LEU A 282 23.34 -4.44 27.04
N LEU A 283 23.13 -3.46 26.17
CA LEU A 283 23.42 -2.06 26.42
C LEU A 283 22.10 -1.32 26.62
N ASN A 284 21.78 -1.02 27.88
CA ASN A 284 20.54 -0.40 28.28
C ASN A 284 20.74 0.44 29.54
N ASP A 285 20.50 1.75 29.43
CA ASP A 285 20.58 2.68 30.55
C ASP A 285 19.34 2.62 31.48
N ASP A 286 18.24 2.05 30.99
CA ASP A 286 17.00 1.94 31.74
C ASP A 286 17.02 0.70 32.64
N GLU A 287 17.24 0.94 33.92
CA GLU A 287 17.41 -0.10 34.93
C GLU A 287 16.21 -1.04 35.07
N LEU A 288 14.97 -0.52 34.99
CA LEU A 288 13.77 -1.36 35.10
C LEU A 288 13.63 -2.29 33.89
N LEU A 289 13.85 -1.76 32.68
CA LEU A 289 13.82 -2.53 31.45
C LEU A 289 14.96 -3.54 31.38
N ASP A 290 16.17 -3.19 31.86
CA ASP A 290 17.32 -4.11 31.91
C ASP A 290 17.03 -5.28 32.84
N ILE A 291 16.53 -5.02 34.05
CA ILE A 291 16.15 -6.05 35.02
C ILE A 291 15.05 -6.96 34.43
N GLU A 292 13.99 -6.36 33.88
CA GLU A 292 12.88 -7.12 33.29
C GLU A 292 13.34 -8.01 32.13
N PHE A 293 14.16 -7.47 31.24
CA PHE A 293 14.61 -8.15 30.05
C PHE A 293 15.62 -9.25 30.38
N LYS A 294 16.57 -8.98 31.27
CA LYS A 294 17.53 -9.97 31.76
C LYS A 294 16.82 -11.12 32.48
N ALA A 295 15.84 -10.81 33.33
CA ALA A 295 15.02 -11.83 33.99
C ALA A 295 14.27 -12.69 32.97
N MET A 296 13.68 -12.08 31.93
CA MET A 296 13.02 -12.80 30.84
C MET A 296 13.98 -13.76 30.12
N LEU A 297 15.16 -13.27 29.74
CA LEU A 297 16.17 -14.06 29.04
C LEU A 297 16.60 -15.27 29.90
N THR A 298 16.96 -15.05 31.16
CA THR A 298 17.41 -16.11 32.07
C THR A 298 16.30 -17.11 32.42
N GLN A 299 15.04 -16.66 32.50
CA GLN A 299 13.91 -17.55 32.75
C GLN A 299 13.58 -18.41 31.51
N LYS A 300 13.76 -17.87 30.30
CA LYS A 300 13.34 -18.55 29.06
C LYS A 300 14.43 -19.43 28.46
N PHE A 301 15.71 -19.16 28.73
CA PHE A 301 16.81 -19.81 28.03
C PHE A 301 17.86 -20.41 28.98
N GLN A 302 18.35 -21.61 28.64
CA GLN A 302 19.29 -22.36 29.48
C GLN A 302 20.76 -22.07 29.15
N ASN A 303 21.08 -21.82 27.87
CA ASN A 303 22.44 -21.71 27.37
C ASN A 303 22.82 -20.26 27.05
N ILE A 304 22.43 -19.29 27.86
CA ILE A 304 22.76 -17.88 27.63
C ILE A 304 23.67 -17.31 28.71
N GLU A 305 24.46 -16.32 28.34
CA GLU A 305 25.24 -15.49 29.26
C GLU A 305 25.05 -14.02 28.89
N VAL A 306 24.58 -13.21 29.83
CA VAL A 306 24.18 -11.82 29.57
C VAL A 306 25.13 -10.85 30.29
N PHE A 307 25.77 -9.99 29.49
CA PHE A 307 26.67 -8.92 29.95
C PHE A 307 25.93 -7.58 29.81
N SER A 308 25.45 -7.04 30.93
CA SER A 308 24.62 -5.81 30.95
C SER A 308 25.47 -4.58 31.20
N TYR A 309 25.26 -3.53 30.41
CA TYR A 309 25.95 -2.26 30.47
C TYR A 309 24.95 -1.11 30.56
N LYS A 310 25.11 -0.24 31.56
CA LYS A 310 24.26 0.96 31.74
C LYS A 310 24.69 2.15 30.89
N SER A 311 25.92 2.14 30.38
CA SER A 311 26.46 3.21 29.54
C SER A 311 27.38 2.67 28.45
N GLN A 312 27.40 3.36 27.31
CA GLN A 312 28.32 3.03 26.23
C GLN A 312 29.78 3.25 26.65
N GLY A 313 30.05 4.24 27.51
CA GLY A 313 31.38 4.51 28.04
C GLY A 313 31.95 3.32 28.83
N GLN A 314 31.14 2.68 29.68
CA GLN A 314 31.55 1.48 30.41
C GLN A 314 31.85 0.31 29.46
N LEU A 315 30.97 0.07 28.48
CA LEU A 315 31.18 -0.97 27.47
C LEU A 315 32.48 -0.75 26.69
N LEU A 316 32.74 0.48 26.24
CA LEU A 316 33.95 0.83 25.50
C LEU A 316 35.21 0.67 26.36
N SER A 317 35.17 1.08 27.63
CA SER A 317 36.26 0.89 28.59
C SER A 317 36.63 -0.59 28.74
N ASP A 318 35.62 -1.45 28.90
CA ASP A 318 35.82 -2.90 29.07
C ASP A 318 36.31 -3.58 27.78
N ILE A 319 35.81 -3.16 26.60
CA ILE A 319 36.30 -3.62 25.30
C ILE A 319 37.76 -3.21 25.09
N GLN A 320 38.14 -2.01 25.53
CA GLN A 320 39.52 -1.51 25.45
C GLN A 320 40.43 -2.04 26.57
N GLU A 321 39.88 -2.85 27.49
CA GLU A 321 40.58 -3.43 28.63
C GLU A 321 41.20 -2.38 29.57
N LEU A 322 40.56 -1.21 29.66
CA LEU A 322 40.92 -0.17 30.62
C LEU A 322 40.46 -0.57 32.02
N ASP A 323 41.25 -0.25 33.03
CA ASP A 323 40.88 -0.54 34.42
C ASP A 323 39.75 0.38 34.89
N SER A 324 38.66 -0.23 35.36
CA SER A 324 37.52 0.46 35.94
C SER A 324 37.01 -0.31 37.17
N LYS A 325 36.36 0.39 38.11
CA LYS A 325 35.83 -0.23 39.34
C LYS A 325 34.72 -1.25 39.07
N GLU A 326 34.04 -1.10 37.95
CA GLU A 326 32.90 -1.94 37.52
C GLU A 326 33.25 -2.77 36.28
N ARG A 327 34.54 -3.05 36.07
CA ARG A 327 35.02 -3.76 34.89
C ARG A 327 34.36 -5.12 34.78
N GLN A 328 33.64 -5.33 33.70
CA GLN A 328 33.18 -6.63 33.26
C GLN A 328 34.16 -7.17 32.20
N ASN A 329 34.10 -8.48 31.95
CA ASN A 329 34.89 -9.11 30.89
C ASN A 329 33.92 -9.56 29.79
N PRO A 330 33.46 -8.65 28.91
CA PRO A 330 32.52 -9.03 27.87
C PRO A 330 33.19 -10.02 26.91
N PRO A 331 32.42 -10.85 26.20
CA PRO A 331 32.98 -11.80 25.24
C PRO A 331 33.78 -11.05 24.19
N ILE A 332 34.92 -11.62 23.79
CA ILE A 332 35.75 -11.04 22.70
C ILE A 332 34.93 -10.93 21.41
N GLN A 333 34.08 -11.91 21.17
CA GLN A 333 33.14 -11.94 20.07
C GLN A 333 31.75 -12.30 20.62
N PRO A 334 30.86 -11.32 20.86
CA PRO A 334 29.49 -11.59 21.28
C PRO A 334 28.71 -12.30 20.16
N ASP A 335 27.76 -13.13 20.54
CA ASP A 335 26.88 -13.84 19.59
C ASP A 335 25.65 -12.99 19.22
N LEU A 336 25.31 -12.02 20.07
CA LEU A 336 24.21 -11.06 19.89
C LEU A 336 24.49 -9.79 20.70
N VAL A 337 24.19 -8.63 20.12
CA VAL A 337 24.16 -7.36 20.84
C VAL A 337 22.73 -6.82 20.84
N ILE A 338 22.28 -6.34 22.00
CA ILE A 338 20.97 -5.74 22.20
C ILE A 338 21.19 -4.34 22.75
N ILE A 339 20.70 -3.31 22.05
CA ILE A 339 20.94 -1.91 22.41
C ILE A 339 19.61 -1.16 22.55
N ASN A 340 19.46 -0.35 23.58
CA ASN A 340 18.33 0.58 23.67
C ASN A 340 18.51 1.73 22.65
N TYR A 341 17.45 1.99 21.88
CA TYR A 341 17.42 2.90 20.74
C TYR A 341 18.02 4.28 21.01
N HIS A 342 17.73 4.87 22.17
CA HIS A 342 18.21 6.20 22.52
C HIS A 342 19.72 6.24 22.87
N MET A 343 20.36 5.08 23.08
CA MET A 343 21.81 4.98 23.26
C MET A 343 22.56 5.00 21.93
N LEU A 344 21.85 4.98 20.81
CA LEU A 344 22.42 5.25 19.50
C LEU A 344 22.30 6.76 19.25
N ASP A 345 23.42 7.41 18.95
CA ASP A 345 23.46 8.85 18.65
C ASP A 345 22.62 9.22 17.42
N ILE A 346 22.64 10.49 17.01
CA ILE A 346 22.00 10.96 15.78
C ILE A 346 22.45 10.12 14.56
N GLU A 347 23.73 9.76 14.49
CA GLU A 347 24.31 8.91 13.43
C GLU A 347 24.33 7.43 13.83
N LYS A 348 23.15 6.84 14.07
CA LYS A 348 22.96 5.50 14.67
C LYS A 348 23.83 4.38 14.09
N GLU A 349 23.86 4.26 12.76
CA GLU A 349 24.66 3.24 12.07
C GLU A 349 26.16 3.44 12.29
N LYS A 350 26.61 4.70 12.32
CA LYS A 350 28.02 5.03 12.56
C LYS A 350 28.41 4.72 14.00
N THR A 351 27.55 5.02 14.97
CA THR A 351 27.77 4.65 16.38
C THR A 351 27.89 3.14 16.52
N TRP A 352 27.02 2.39 15.84
CA TRP A 352 27.09 0.92 15.78
C TRP A 352 28.40 0.42 15.14
N ASN A 353 28.76 0.94 13.96
CA ASN A 353 29.98 0.55 13.25
C ASN A 353 31.25 0.89 14.05
N ALA A 354 31.26 2.02 14.77
CA ALA A 354 32.37 2.38 15.65
C ALA A 354 32.53 1.38 16.81
N LEU A 355 31.43 0.93 17.41
CA LEU A 355 31.44 -0.10 18.45
C LEU A 355 31.95 -1.45 17.90
N VAL A 356 31.50 -1.84 16.71
CA VAL A 356 31.95 -3.07 16.03
C VAL A 356 33.45 -3.05 15.74
N GLU A 357 34.00 -1.93 15.26
CA GLU A 357 35.44 -1.82 15.02
C GLU A 357 36.24 -1.92 16.32
N LYS A 358 35.73 -1.41 17.45
CA LYS A 358 36.39 -1.61 18.76
C LYS A 358 36.37 -3.07 19.22
N MET A 359 35.28 -3.80 18.97
CA MET A 359 35.22 -5.25 19.24
C MET A 359 36.22 -6.02 18.38
N LYS A 360 36.33 -5.66 17.10
CA LYS A 360 37.28 -6.25 16.15
C LYS A 360 38.74 -5.95 16.52
N ASP A 361 39.05 -4.72 16.95
CA ASP A 361 40.36 -4.35 17.48
C ASP A 361 40.74 -5.21 18.68
N ARG A 362 39.79 -5.44 19.60
CA ARG A 362 39.97 -6.31 20.75
C ARG A 362 40.19 -7.77 20.35
N ALA A 363 39.43 -8.29 19.38
CA ALA A 363 39.62 -9.64 18.85
C ALA A 363 41.04 -9.82 18.28
N LYS A 364 41.51 -8.84 17.49
CA LYS A 364 42.88 -8.81 16.98
C LYS A 364 43.93 -8.78 18.10
N LYS A 365 43.73 -7.95 19.14
CA LYS A 365 44.63 -7.88 20.31
C LYS A 365 44.75 -9.21 21.04
N ASN A 366 43.65 -9.97 21.10
CA ASN A 366 43.57 -11.27 21.78
C ASN A 366 43.81 -12.47 20.84
N SER A 367 44.29 -12.24 19.61
CA SER A 367 44.55 -13.30 18.62
C SER A 367 43.33 -14.19 18.31
N VAL A 368 42.12 -13.61 18.35
CA VAL A 368 40.87 -14.28 17.99
C VAL A 368 40.48 -13.85 16.57
N GLU A 369 40.16 -14.83 15.72
CA GLU A 369 39.65 -14.56 14.37
C GLU A 369 38.26 -13.90 14.44
N TRP A 370 38.09 -12.77 13.77
CA TRP A 370 36.82 -12.05 13.73
C TRP A 370 35.88 -12.66 12.69
N GLN A 371 34.81 -13.34 13.13
CA GLN A 371 33.90 -14.03 12.20
C GLN A 371 32.81 -13.12 11.60
N GLY A 372 32.83 -11.82 11.91
CA GLY A 372 31.90 -10.83 11.36
C GLY A 372 31.20 -9.99 12.43
N SER A 373 30.46 -8.99 11.98
CA SER A 373 29.68 -8.13 12.87
C SER A 373 28.61 -8.94 13.61
N PRO A 374 28.54 -8.87 14.95
CA PRO A 374 27.51 -9.57 15.71
C PRO A 374 26.13 -9.04 15.30
N PRO A 375 25.10 -9.89 15.22
CA PRO A 375 23.75 -9.42 14.98
C PRO A 375 23.30 -8.41 16.04
N LEU A 376 22.58 -7.37 15.62
CA LEU A 376 22.06 -6.32 16.50
C LEU A 376 20.54 -6.40 16.61
N ILE A 377 20.01 -6.32 17.82
CA ILE A 377 18.60 -6.08 18.12
C ILE A 377 18.47 -4.75 18.85
N ILE A 378 17.43 -3.98 18.52
CA ILE A 378 17.18 -2.69 19.14
C ILE A 378 15.93 -2.76 20.02
N LEU A 379 16.01 -2.20 21.22
CA LEU A 379 14.86 -1.99 22.10
C LEU A 379 14.45 -0.53 22.03
N SER A 380 13.17 -0.22 21.85
CA SER A 380 12.70 1.17 21.81
C SER A 380 11.46 1.38 22.67
N ARG A 381 11.45 2.50 23.41
CA ARG A 381 10.24 2.99 24.07
C ARG A 381 9.38 3.85 23.17
N SER A 382 10.04 4.55 22.25
CA SER A 382 9.39 5.46 21.33
C SER A 382 9.01 4.73 20.05
N LYS A 383 7.88 5.11 19.46
CA LYS A 383 7.56 4.71 18.09
C LYS A 383 8.61 5.32 17.16
N ILE A 384 9.12 4.50 16.24
CA ILE A 384 10.08 4.91 15.22
C ILE A 384 9.33 5.03 13.89
N ALA A 385 9.62 6.07 13.12
CA ALA A 385 8.95 6.31 11.85
C ALA A 385 9.33 5.20 10.83
N PRO A 386 8.40 4.75 9.96
CA PRO A 386 8.68 3.65 9.03
C PRO A 386 9.92 3.84 8.13
N PRO A 387 10.21 5.03 7.58
CA PRO A 387 11.44 5.23 6.79
C PRO A 387 12.71 4.95 7.59
N GLU A 388 12.75 5.36 8.85
CA GLU A 388 13.88 5.11 9.75
C GLU A 388 13.98 3.63 10.12
N VAL A 389 12.85 2.95 10.36
CA VAL A 389 12.84 1.50 10.58
C VAL A 389 13.40 0.75 9.36
N ILE A 390 13.00 1.11 8.15
CA ILE A 390 13.49 0.47 6.91
C ILE A 390 15.00 0.66 6.78
N ASP A 391 15.51 1.85 7.08
CA ASP A 391 16.94 2.13 7.03
C ASP A 391 17.71 1.32 8.08
N MET A 392 17.24 1.33 9.33
CA MET A 392 17.85 0.56 10.43
C MET A 392 17.85 -0.95 10.15
N SER A 393 16.79 -1.47 9.53
CA SER A 393 16.65 -2.90 9.20
C SER A 393 17.71 -3.40 8.21
N ARG A 394 18.49 -2.51 7.57
CA ARG A 394 19.63 -2.89 6.73
C ARG A 394 20.80 -3.42 7.53
N TRP A 395 20.95 -2.99 8.78
CA TRP A 395 22.10 -3.31 9.64
C TRP A 395 21.70 -3.88 11.01
N CYS A 396 20.44 -3.74 11.45
CA CYS A 396 19.88 -4.43 12.61
C CYS A 396 18.97 -5.59 12.19
N LYS A 397 18.89 -6.63 13.02
CA LYS A 397 18.02 -7.81 12.80
C LYS A 397 16.56 -7.54 13.14
N ASP A 398 16.29 -6.80 14.20
CA ASP A 398 14.93 -6.44 14.60
C ASP A 398 14.91 -5.26 15.57
N ILE A 399 13.71 -4.71 15.76
CA ILE A 399 13.40 -3.66 16.72
C ILE A 399 12.21 -4.13 17.56
N PHE A 400 12.34 -4.13 18.89
CA PHE A 400 11.24 -4.44 19.80
C PHE A 400 10.78 -3.19 20.54
N PHE A 401 9.47 -3.00 20.59
CA PHE A 401 8.86 -1.85 21.28
C PHE A 401 8.35 -2.23 22.67
N THR A 402 8.49 -1.32 23.63
CA THR A 402 7.86 -1.48 24.96
C THR A 402 6.37 -1.13 24.91
N PRO A 403 5.48 -1.82 25.68
CA PRO A 403 5.80 -2.93 26.58
C PRO A 403 6.22 -4.18 25.82
N LEU A 404 7.26 -4.87 26.32
CA LEU A 404 7.85 -5.99 25.61
C LEU A 404 6.92 -7.21 25.60
N ASP A 405 6.60 -7.72 24.42
CA ASP A 405 5.99 -9.04 24.29
C ASP A 405 7.06 -10.13 24.44
N LYS A 406 7.24 -10.60 25.68
CA LYS A 406 8.27 -11.59 26.06
C LYS A 406 8.19 -12.86 25.23
N LEU A 407 6.98 -13.31 24.88
CA LEU A 407 6.79 -14.54 24.13
C LEU A 407 7.19 -14.37 22.66
N TYR A 408 6.81 -13.24 22.06
CA TYR A 408 7.21 -12.87 20.69
C TYR A 408 8.73 -12.77 20.58
N ILE A 409 9.37 -12.04 21.50
CA ILE A 409 10.82 -11.89 21.55
C ILE A 409 11.48 -13.26 21.69
N ALA A 410 10.99 -14.11 22.61
CA ALA A 410 11.55 -15.43 22.79
C ALA A 410 11.48 -16.28 21.51
N LYS A 411 10.33 -16.31 20.82
CA LYS A 411 10.15 -17.04 19.56
C LYS A 411 11.06 -16.52 18.44
N LYS A 412 11.24 -15.19 18.36
CA LYS A 412 12.16 -14.56 17.41
C LYS A 412 13.62 -14.89 17.71
N LEU A 413 14.00 -14.96 18.98
CA LEU A 413 15.34 -15.36 19.39
C LEU A 413 15.63 -16.83 19.06
N ILE A 414 14.70 -17.74 19.37
CA ILE A 414 14.83 -19.18 19.04
C ILE A 414 14.95 -19.40 17.53
N THR A 415 14.19 -18.65 16.74
CA THR A 415 14.17 -18.82 15.28
C THR A 415 15.46 -18.34 14.62
N ASN A 416 16.13 -17.33 15.19
CA ASN A 416 17.24 -16.64 14.54
C ASN A 416 18.61 -16.91 15.15
N PHE A 417 18.67 -17.50 16.35
CA PHE A 417 19.91 -17.70 17.11
C PHE A 417 19.96 -19.11 17.69
N PRO A 418 21.16 -19.66 17.92
CA PRO A 418 21.34 -20.99 18.49
C PRO A 418 21.08 -21.01 20.01
N ILE A 419 19.87 -20.63 20.43
CA ILE A 419 19.46 -20.54 21.83
C ILE A 419 18.55 -21.72 22.18
N THR A 420 18.78 -22.30 23.36
CA THR A 420 18.05 -23.41 23.95
C THR A 420 17.08 -22.92 25.00
N THR A 421 15.82 -23.32 24.88
CA THR A 421 14.76 -22.93 25.82
C THR A 421 14.74 -23.80 27.06
N VAL A 422 14.23 -23.25 28.16
CA VAL A 422 13.96 -24.01 29.39
C VAL A 422 12.80 -24.98 29.19
N GLU A 423 11.78 -24.55 28.44
CA GLU A 423 10.58 -25.32 28.13
C GLU A 423 10.36 -25.38 26.62
N PRO A 424 9.76 -26.46 26.08
CA PRO A 424 9.38 -26.53 24.68
C PRO A 424 8.55 -25.31 24.27
N THR A 425 8.96 -24.64 23.19
CA THR A 425 8.26 -23.46 22.68
C THR A 425 7.61 -23.76 21.35
N ALA A 426 6.32 -23.49 21.28
CA ALA A 426 5.48 -23.77 20.11
C ALA A 426 5.09 -22.48 19.39
N LEU A 427 5.09 -22.50 18.06
CA LEU A 427 4.67 -21.40 17.21
C LEU A 427 3.33 -21.76 16.54
N PRO A 428 2.22 -21.12 16.96
CA PRO A 428 0.95 -21.31 16.29
C PRO A 428 0.98 -20.62 14.91
N TYR A 429 0.39 -21.26 13.91
CA TYR A 429 0.28 -20.73 12.56
C TYR A 429 -0.98 -21.23 11.86
N VAL A 430 -1.47 -20.48 10.88
CA VAL A 430 -2.53 -20.90 9.96
C VAL A 430 -1.90 -21.19 8.61
N LYS A 431 -2.29 -22.31 7.98
CA LYS A 431 -1.84 -22.70 6.62
C LYS A 431 -3.01 -22.62 5.64
N GLN A 432 -3.50 -21.40 5.44
CA GLN A 432 -4.58 -21.11 4.51
C GLN A 432 -4.26 -19.82 3.76
N PRO A 433 -4.57 -19.76 2.44
CA PRO A 433 -4.46 -18.53 1.67
C PRO A 433 -5.15 -17.37 2.39
N THR A 434 -4.38 -16.36 2.77
CA THR A 434 -4.89 -15.12 3.36
C THR A 434 -4.55 -13.97 2.45
N GLU A 435 -5.54 -13.15 2.09
CA GLU A 435 -5.33 -11.98 1.24
C GLU A 435 -4.54 -10.91 1.98
N ALA A 436 -3.59 -10.32 1.27
CA ALA A 436 -2.79 -9.20 1.73
C ALA A 436 -2.33 -8.37 0.55
N LYS A 437 -1.81 -7.18 0.83
CA LYS A 437 -1.25 -6.28 -0.18
C LYS A 437 0.18 -5.96 0.17
N VAL A 438 1.07 -6.02 -0.81
CA VAL A 438 2.44 -5.56 -0.67
C VAL A 438 2.58 -4.14 -1.21
N ALA A 439 3.24 -3.28 -0.44
CA ALA A 439 3.52 -1.91 -0.84
C ALA A 439 4.76 -1.86 -1.73
N ASN A 440 4.61 -1.32 -2.94
CA ASN A 440 5.71 -1.03 -3.84
C ASN A 440 5.93 0.49 -3.88
N PRO A 441 7.06 1.01 -3.35
CA PRO A 441 7.39 2.43 -3.47
C PRO A 441 7.51 2.82 -4.95
N VAL A 442 6.81 3.87 -5.36
CA VAL A 442 6.84 4.40 -6.73
C VAL A 442 7.01 5.92 -6.71
N GLU A 443 7.72 6.45 -7.70
CA GLU A 443 7.88 7.90 -7.85
C GLU A 443 6.73 8.47 -8.70
N ILE A 444 6.13 9.55 -8.23
CA ILE A 444 5.21 10.38 -9.02
C ILE A 444 5.89 11.68 -9.44
N THR A 445 5.48 12.20 -10.59
CA THR A 445 5.97 13.49 -11.12
C THR A 445 4.91 14.59 -11.07
N GLN A 446 3.64 14.19 -11.02
CA GLN A 446 2.50 15.09 -10.96
C GLN A 446 1.38 14.43 -10.17
N ILE A 447 0.60 15.26 -9.46
CA ILE A 447 -0.62 14.84 -8.77
C ILE A 447 -1.59 16.00 -8.66
N SER A 448 -2.87 15.70 -8.80
CA SER A 448 -4.01 16.59 -8.58
C SER A 448 -5.07 15.86 -7.76
N GLU A 449 -6.21 16.49 -7.51
CA GLU A 449 -7.33 15.82 -6.84
C GLU A 449 -8.05 14.80 -7.73
N ALA A 450 -7.80 14.79 -9.04
CA ALA A 450 -8.43 13.88 -10.00
C ALA A 450 -7.50 12.76 -10.50
N GLY A 451 -6.19 12.85 -10.28
CA GLY A 451 -5.26 11.84 -10.78
C GLY A 451 -3.80 12.10 -10.43
N LEU A 452 -2.93 11.23 -10.92
CA LEU A 452 -1.48 11.33 -10.75
C LEU A 452 -0.72 10.81 -11.97
N VAL A 453 0.55 11.19 -12.09
CA VAL A 453 1.47 10.67 -13.10
C VAL A 453 2.60 9.95 -12.39
N MET A 454 2.71 8.65 -12.65
CA MET A 454 3.66 7.75 -12.00
C MET A 454 4.75 7.33 -12.98
N LYS A 455 6.01 7.44 -12.55
CA LYS A 455 7.15 6.84 -13.26
C LYS A 455 7.19 5.34 -12.98
N TYR A 456 7.35 4.54 -14.03
CA TYR A 456 7.49 3.09 -13.89
C TYR A 456 8.36 2.52 -15.00
N HIS A 457 9.03 1.39 -14.74
CA HIS A 457 9.95 0.77 -15.69
C HIS A 457 9.28 0.21 -16.95
N ARG A 458 7.94 0.10 -16.96
CA ARG A 458 7.15 -0.40 -18.09
C ARG A 458 5.83 0.35 -18.23
N ALA A 459 5.27 0.37 -19.43
CA ALA A 459 3.91 0.81 -19.66
C ALA A 459 2.92 -0.11 -18.94
N ILE A 460 1.95 0.48 -18.26
CA ILE A 460 0.81 -0.25 -17.70
C ILE A 460 -0.33 -0.13 -18.70
N SER A 461 -1.03 -1.25 -18.93
CA SER A 461 -2.15 -1.30 -19.87
C SER A 461 -3.24 -0.31 -19.46
N THR A 462 -3.72 0.47 -20.41
CA THR A 462 -4.88 1.34 -20.28
C THR A 462 -6.08 0.60 -19.66
N GLY A 463 -6.78 1.27 -18.75
CA GLY A 463 -7.90 0.72 -17.99
C GLY A 463 -7.50 -0.22 -16.85
N ALA A 464 -6.20 -0.46 -16.62
CA ALA A 464 -5.77 -1.23 -15.45
C ALA A 464 -5.93 -0.42 -14.17
N PHE A 465 -6.49 -1.06 -13.15
CA PHE A 465 -6.62 -0.50 -11.81
C PHE A 465 -5.35 -0.70 -10.99
N ARG A 466 -5.01 0.31 -10.20
CA ARG A 466 -4.02 0.26 -9.14
C ARG A 466 -4.56 0.97 -7.92
N GLU A 467 -4.13 0.52 -6.76
CA GLU A 467 -4.42 1.17 -5.51
C GLU A 467 -3.16 1.86 -5.01
N PHE A 468 -3.35 3.05 -4.44
CA PHE A 468 -2.29 3.89 -3.95
C PHE A 468 -2.54 4.27 -2.50
N ILE A 469 -1.46 4.34 -1.72
CA ILE A 469 -1.46 4.97 -0.41
C ILE A 469 -0.58 6.21 -0.47
N LEU A 470 -1.22 7.36 -0.28
CA LEU A 470 -0.55 8.63 -0.04
C LEU A 470 -0.17 8.68 1.44
N TRP A 471 1.02 8.19 1.76
CA TRP A 471 1.40 7.95 3.16
C TRP A 471 1.48 9.24 3.99
N ARG A 472 0.77 9.24 5.12
CA ARG A 472 0.91 10.20 6.22
C ARG A 472 1.22 9.46 7.53
N MET A 473 1.70 10.19 8.53
CA MET A 473 2.13 9.63 9.83
C MET A 473 1.02 8.83 10.54
N GLU A 474 -0.23 9.30 10.43
CA GLU A 474 -1.41 8.65 11.01
C GLU A 474 -1.91 7.52 10.10
N GLU A 475 -1.18 6.41 10.08
CA GLU A 475 -1.41 5.34 9.09
C GLU A 475 -2.83 4.77 9.07
N HIS A 476 -3.48 4.66 10.23
CA HIS A 476 -4.87 4.20 10.33
C HIS A 476 -5.87 5.07 9.54
N GLN A 477 -5.53 6.33 9.25
CA GLN A 477 -6.37 7.23 8.45
C GLN A 477 -6.05 7.18 6.96
N ASN A 478 -4.89 6.64 6.57
CA ASN A 478 -4.52 6.56 5.16
C ASN A 478 -5.51 5.63 4.43
N PRO A 479 -6.28 6.16 3.46
CA PRO A 479 -7.16 5.35 2.63
C PRO A 479 -6.37 4.68 1.50
N GLU A 480 -6.92 3.56 1.01
CA GLU A 480 -6.49 2.97 -0.26
C GLU A 480 -7.24 3.69 -1.39
N ILE A 481 -6.51 4.47 -2.19
CA ILE A 481 -7.08 5.26 -3.28
C ILE A 481 -6.94 4.47 -4.58
N ILE A 482 -8.06 4.09 -5.16
CA ILE A 482 -8.10 3.37 -6.43
C ILE A 482 -7.91 4.38 -7.57
N ALA A 483 -7.11 4.01 -8.57
CA ALA A 483 -6.95 4.78 -9.79
C ALA A 483 -6.85 3.85 -11.00
N THR A 484 -7.31 4.33 -12.15
CA THR A 484 -7.25 3.62 -13.43
C THR A 484 -6.25 4.28 -14.37
N VAL A 485 -5.47 3.49 -15.09
CA VAL A 485 -4.55 4.02 -16.10
C VAL A 485 -5.36 4.58 -17.27
N ASN A 486 -5.29 5.89 -17.46
CA ASN A 486 -5.90 6.53 -18.62
C ASN A 486 -5.02 6.38 -19.87
N TYR A 487 -3.71 6.59 -19.72
CA TYR A 487 -2.75 6.58 -20.82
C TYR A 487 -1.33 6.34 -20.29
N SER A 488 -0.44 5.80 -21.12
CA SER A 488 0.97 5.62 -20.82
C SER A 488 1.84 6.11 -21.96
N GLU A 489 2.94 6.81 -21.64
CA GLU A 489 3.92 7.28 -22.62
C GLU A 489 5.35 6.97 -22.19
N GLU A 490 6.25 6.88 -23.16
CA GLU A 490 7.68 6.78 -22.88
C GLU A 490 8.20 8.07 -22.26
N ASN A 491 8.98 7.94 -21.20
CA ASN A 491 9.63 9.07 -20.57
C ASN A 491 10.82 9.51 -21.44
N LYS A 492 10.76 10.70 -22.02
CA LYS A 492 11.84 11.22 -22.88
C LYS A 492 13.16 11.44 -22.14
N ASN A 493 13.10 11.58 -20.81
CA ASN A 493 14.25 11.93 -19.99
C ASN A 493 14.92 10.73 -19.30
N ASP A 494 14.29 9.56 -19.28
CA ASP A 494 14.77 8.39 -18.54
C ASP A 494 14.26 7.10 -19.18
N ASN A 495 14.97 5.99 -18.97
CA ASN A 495 14.53 4.66 -19.41
C ASN A 495 13.30 4.23 -18.59
N GLY A 496 12.11 4.49 -19.10
CA GLY A 496 10.86 4.10 -18.45
C GLY A 496 9.63 4.75 -19.07
N TYR A 497 8.51 4.67 -18.37
CA TYR A 497 7.21 5.15 -18.80
C TYR A 497 6.59 6.08 -17.76
N LEU A 498 5.88 7.10 -18.24
CA LEU A 498 4.96 7.91 -17.47
C LEU A 498 3.56 7.32 -17.63
N ASN A 499 3.01 6.83 -16.53
CA ASN A 499 1.68 6.24 -16.48
C ASN A 499 0.74 7.27 -15.86
N HIS A 500 -0.24 7.71 -16.63
CA HIS A 500 -1.22 8.72 -16.24
C HIS A 500 -2.43 8.02 -15.65
N PHE A 501 -2.64 8.20 -14.35
CA PHE A 501 -3.74 7.62 -13.60
C PHE A 501 -4.82 8.65 -13.32
N VAL A 502 -6.08 8.22 -13.42
CA VAL A 502 -7.26 8.98 -12.98
C VAL A 502 -7.83 8.27 -11.76
N PHE A 503 -8.04 9.01 -10.67
CA PHE A 503 -8.63 8.43 -9.47
C PHE A 503 -10.07 7.99 -9.72
N PHE A 504 -10.43 6.88 -9.09
CA PHE A 504 -11.69 6.18 -9.33
C PHE A 504 -12.55 6.21 -8.08
N GLY A 505 -13.81 6.62 -8.21
CA GLY A 505 -14.75 6.67 -7.09
C GLY A 505 -14.32 7.64 -6.00
N MET A 506 -13.96 8.86 -6.37
CA MET A 506 -13.50 9.86 -5.42
C MET A 506 -14.60 10.28 -4.44
N LYS A 507 -14.37 10.01 -3.16
CA LYS A 507 -15.22 10.43 -2.03
C LYS A 507 -14.63 11.69 -1.38
N ASP A 508 -15.47 12.42 -0.64
CA ASP A 508 -15.03 13.61 0.11
C ASP A 508 -13.88 13.30 1.08
N ALA A 509 -13.91 12.14 1.74
CA ALA A 509 -12.83 11.67 2.61
C ALA A 509 -11.50 11.49 1.85
N PHE A 510 -11.53 10.97 0.62
CA PHE A 510 -10.33 10.81 -0.20
C PHE A 510 -9.80 12.15 -0.69
N LEU A 511 -10.68 13.07 -1.11
CA LEU A 511 -10.30 14.42 -1.51
C LEU A 511 -9.63 15.18 -0.37
N LYS A 512 -10.21 15.12 0.84
CA LYS A 512 -9.60 15.69 2.06
C LYS A 512 -8.22 15.10 2.33
N HIS A 513 -8.06 13.78 2.19
CA HIS A 513 -6.77 13.12 2.37
C HIS A 513 -5.73 13.59 1.34
N ILE A 514 -6.08 13.64 0.05
CA ILE A 514 -5.19 14.12 -1.01
C ILE A 514 -4.79 15.57 -0.76
N ARG A 515 -5.73 16.45 -0.40
CA ARG A 515 -5.47 17.86 -0.10
C ARG A 515 -4.47 18.03 1.04
N LEU A 516 -4.69 17.32 2.15
CA LEU A 516 -3.77 17.36 3.29
C LEU A 516 -2.39 16.81 2.91
N TRP A 517 -2.35 15.72 2.15
CA TRP A 517 -1.09 15.16 1.68
C TRP A 517 -0.33 16.12 0.73
N LEU A 518 -1.03 16.82 -0.17
CA LEU A 518 -0.43 17.82 -1.06
C LEU A 518 0.21 18.97 -0.29
N VAL A 519 -0.44 19.43 0.79
CA VAL A 519 0.11 20.44 1.70
C VAL A 519 1.37 19.92 2.39
N ASP A 520 1.30 18.71 2.97
CA ASP A 520 2.45 18.08 3.65
C ASP A 520 3.64 17.89 2.68
N ALA A 521 3.38 17.47 1.45
CA ALA A 521 4.39 17.27 0.41
C ALA A 521 5.01 18.60 -0.05
N TYR A 522 4.20 19.64 -0.19
CA TYR A 522 4.67 20.98 -0.52
C TYR A 522 5.61 21.53 0.55
N ILE A 523 5.23 21.43 1.84
CA ILE A 523 6.08 21.87 2.96
C ILE A 523 7.43 21.14 2.92
N LYS A 524 7.43 19.81 2.80
CA LYS A 524 8.66 19.01 2.70
C LYS A 524 9.54 19.38 1.51
N SER A 525 8.94 19.74 0.38
CA SER A 525 9.70 20.20 -0.79
C SER A 525 10.44 21.52 -0.51
N LYS A 526 9.79 22.45 0.21
CA LYS A 526 10.38 23.74 0.59
C LYS A 526 11.47 23.64 1.65
N GLU A 527 11.31 22.71 2.60
CA GLU A 527 12.34 22.43 3.60
C GLU A 527 13.63 21.90 2.96
N LYS A 528 13.51 21.03 1.95
CA LYS A 528 14.67 20.52 1.19
C LYS A 528 15.38 21.59 0.36
N ASP A 529 14.63 22.53 -0.22
CA ASP A 529 15.23 23.63 -0.98
C ASP A 529 15.97 24.64 -0.08
N SER A 530 15.67 24.64 1.23
CA SER A 530 16.22 25.59 2.21
C SER A 530 17.39 25.04 3.03
N ALA A 531 17.68 23.74 2.91
CA ALA A 531 18.76 23.02 3.58
C ALA A 531 19.89 22.70 2.59
#